data_AF-A0A8X7QQJ9-F1
#
_entry.id   AF-A0A8X7QQJ9-F1
#
_cell.length_a   1.000
_cell.length_b   1.000
_cell.length_c   1.000
_cell.angle_alpha   90.00
_cell.angle_beta   90.00
_cell.angle_gamma   90.00
#
_symmetry.space_group_name_H-M   'P 1'
#
loop_
_entity.id
_entity.type
_entity.pdbx_description
1 polymer ?
#
loop_
_entity_poly.entity_id
_entity_poly.type
_entity_poly.pdbx_seq_one_letter_code
_entity_poly.pdbx_strand_id
1 'polypeptide(L)'
;MCMFNLVLILVAACIIKTSEEDLLFSSDSYCCIGKEASVGLWDKICTLDPNSLCFIISDVLLAASYPDYLFSSSHLSIKSTRKKLTSASEHQTGHVFYKKPIGLSSSKPLSFSTHFVCALVPRPGYEGGHGIAFVVSPSMDFSHAQPNRYLGVFNTSTIVSPSSHVLAVELDTIWNPEFSDIDNNHVGIDVNSSVSVGIASASYYSDMKRQNESINLLSGKPIQVWVDYEGTMLNVSMAPLEVKKPSRPLLSQHINLTEVFPNSSRLFVGFSASSGAAVSDQYIVGWSFSTERGSLERLDISKLPQEFISAR
;
A
#
# COMPACT_ATOMS: atom_id res chain seq x y z
N MET A 1 60.22 -28.38 -13.16
CA MET A 1 60.00 -27.76 -11.83
C MET A 1 58.51 -27.61 -11.62
N CYS A 2 58.02 -28.08 -10.48
CA CYS A 2 56.62 -28.38 -10.20
C CYS A 2 55.68 -27.17 -10.23
N MET A 3 54.45 -27.37 -10.72
CA MET A 3 53.25 -26.74 -10.15
C MET A 3 52.32 -27.84 -9.64
N PHE A 4 52.49 -28.17 -8.36
CA PHE A 4 51.46 -28.73 -7.47
C PHE A 4 50.48 -27.59 -7.12
N ASN A 5 49.19 -27.73 -6.81
CA ASN A 5 48.36 -28.88 -6.48
C ASN A 5 46.86 -28.50 -6.52
N LEU A 6 46.04 -29.43 -7.04
CA LEU A 6 44.73 -29.96 -6.58
C LEU A 6 43.57 -29.00 -6.10
N VAL A 7 42.34 -28.96 -6.68
CA VAL A 7 41.25 -29.99 -6.84
C VAL A 7 40.20 -29.90 -5.69
N LEU A 8 38.86 -30.10 -5.75
CA LEU A 8 37.90 -31.04 -6.41
C LEU A 8 36.45 -30.42 -6.31
N ILE A 9 35.59 -30.38 -7.35
CA ILE A 9 34.37 -31.21 -7.69
C ILE A 9 33.16 -31.07 -6.70
N LEU A 10 31.91 -30.80 -7.09
CA LEU A 10 30.94 -31.74 -7.72
C LEU A 10 29.81 -31.06 -8.51
N VAL A 11 29.55 -31.63 -9.70
CA VAL A 11 28.26 -31.66 -10.41
C VAL A 11 27.53 -32.93 -9.97
N ALA A 12 26.22 -32.84 -9.73
CA ALA A 12 25.35 -34.01 -9.72
C ALA A 12 24.12 -33.72 -10.58
N ALA A 13 23.94 -34.53 -11.62
CA ALA A 13 22.74 -34.61 -12.44
C ALA A 13 21.74 -35.57 -11.80
N CYS A 14 20.44 -35.34 -12.03
CA CYS A 14 19.44 -36.40 -12.00
C CYS A 14 18.73 -36.42 -13.36
N ILE A 15 18.83 -37.56 -14.04
CA ILE A 15 18.14 -37.92 -15.28
C ILE A 15 16.97 -38.83 -14.86
N ILE A 16 15.78 -38.62 -15.41
CA ILE A 16 14.85 -39.72 -15.69
C ILE A 16 14.31 -39.50 -17.11
N LYS A 17 14.55 -40.49 -17.98
CA LYS A 17 13.97 -40.62 -19.31
C LYS A 17 13.59 -42.10 -19.50
N THR A 18 12.39 -42.34 -20.04
CA THR A 18 11.89 -43.43 -20.93
C THR A 18 10.37 -43.60 -20.65
N SER A 19 9.44 -43.81 -21.58
CA SER A 19 9.48 -44.44 -22.92
C SER A 19 8.22 -44.05 -23.76
N GLU A 20 8.42 -43.91 -25.07
CA GLU A 20 7.57 -44.22 -26.24
C GLU A 20 6.05 -43.89 -26.32
N GLU A 21 5.74 -43.16 -27.41
CA GLU A 21 4.52 -43.00 -28.23
C GLU A 21 3.37 -42.03 -27.84
N ASP A 22 3.21 -41.03 -28.74
CA ASP A 22 2.03 -40.29 -29.20
C ASP A 22 1.22 -39.35 -28.27
N LEU A 23 1.45 -38.02 -28.43
CA LEU A 23 0.50 -37.04 -29.03
C LEU A 23 0.87 -35.55 -28.72
N LEU A 24 1.21 -34.82 -29.80
CA LEU A 24 0.99 -33.39 -30.18
C LEU A 24 0.58 -32.35 -29.07
N PHE A 25 1.11 -31.12 -28.94
CA PHE A 25 1.39 -30.04 -29.91
C PHE A 25 2.28 -28.90 -29.32
N SER A 26 2.91 -28.14 -30.23
CA SER A 26 3.34 -26.72 -30.17
C SER A 26 4.50 -26.32 -29.25
N SER A 27 5.72 -26.51 -29.74
CA SER A 27 6.94 -25.83 -29.27
C SER A 27 7.18 -24.53 -30.03
N ASP A 28 7.10 -23.38 -29.36
CA ASP A 28 7.87 -22.20 -29.73
C ASP A 28 8.60 -21.68 -28.49
N SER A 29 9.79 -22.21 -28.29
CA SER A 29 10.82 -21.66 -27.40
C SER A 29 11.97 -21.23 -28.29
N TYR A 30 12.10 -19.92 -28.52
CA TYR A 30 13.33 -19.36 -29.05
C TYR A 30 14.00 -18.45 -28.03
N CYS A 31 15.24 -18.83 -27.77
CA CYS A 31 16.32 -18.12 -27.13
C CYS A 31 16.57 -16.77 -27.83
N CYS A 32 16.71 -15.68 -27.06
CA CYS A 32 17.38 -14.47 -27.52
C CYS A 32 18.57 -14.18 -26.58
N ILE A 33 19.77 -14.43 -27.08
CA ILE A 33 21.01 -13.85 -26.59
C ILE A 33 21.14 -12.47 -27.24
N GLY A 34 21.26 -11.41 -26.43
CA GLY A 34 21.59 -10.06 -26.88
C GLY A 34 22.71 -9.50 -26.00
N LYS A 35 23.83 -9.14 -26.63
CA LYS A 35 25.08 -8.64 -26.02
C LYS A 35 24.97 -7.20 -25.52
N GLU A 36 25.69 -6.96 -24.42
CA GLU A 36 26.36 -5.73 -23.97
C GLU A 36 25.57 -4.41 -23.87
N ALA A 37 25.18 -4.06 -22.64
CA ALA A 37 25.30 -2.71 -22.09
C ALA A 37 25.39 -2.77 -20.55
N SER A 38 26.51 -2.30 -20.02
CA SER A 38 26.77 -1.82 -18.64
C SER A 38 25.90 -2.35 -17.48
N VAL A 39 26.52 -3.25 -16.69
CA VAL A 39 26.37 -3.47 -15.24
C VAL A 39 25.19 -2.77 -14.55
N GLY A 40 24.03 -3.44 -14.57
CA GLY A 40 22.98 -3.32 -13.57
C GLY A 40 22.56 -4.73 -13.21
N LEU A 41 22.91 -5.19 -12.01
CA LEU A 41 22.62 -6.54 -11.53
C LEU A 41 21.09 -6.65 -11.34
N TRP A 42 20.41 -7.42 -12.20
CA TRP A 42 18.99 -7.70 -12.08
C TRP A 42 18.80 -8.96 -11.23
N ASP A 43 18.51 -8.82 -9.94
CA ASP A 43 18.12 -9.96 -9.12
C ASP A 43 16.63 -10.26 -9.30
N LYS A 44 16.36 -11.28 -10.11
CA LYS A 44 15.04 -11.90 -10.26
C LYS A 44 14.85 -12.88 -9.11
N ILE A 45 14.14 -12.51 -8.05
CA ILE A 45 13.77 -13.45 -6.98
C ILE A 45 12.48 -14.16 -7.40
N CYS A 46 12.62 -15.40 -7.89
CA CYS A 46 11.49 -16.29 -8.09
C CYS A 46 10.91 -16.69 -6.72
N THR A 47 9.63 -16.45 -6.50
CA THR A 47 8.90 -17.06 -5.38
C THR A 47 8.56 -18.51 -5.75
N LEU A 48 8.52 -19.39 -4.75
CA LEU A 48 8.07 -20.79 -4.90
C LEU A 48 6.53 -20.92 -4.82
N ASP A 49 5.80 -19.81 -4.80
CA ASP A 49 4.35 -19.77 -4.69
C ASP A 49 3.73 -19.21 -5.98
N PRO A 50 3.04 -20.03 -6.80
CA PRO A 50 2.43 -19.60 -8.05
C PRO A 50 1.27 -18.59 -7.87
N ASN A 51 0.83 -18.31 -6.64
CA ASN A 51 -0.27 -17.37 -6.36
C ASN A 51 0.18 -15.97 -5.91
N SER A 52 1.48 -15.73 -5.76
CA SER A 52 2.03 -14.47 -5.24
C SER A 52 2.73 -13.65 -6.33
N LEU A 53 2.18 -12.50 -6.72
CA LEU A 53 2.88 -11.50 -7.55
C LEU A 53 3.53 -10.41 -6.68
N CYS A 54 4.83 -10.20 -6.93
CA CYS A 54 5.64 -9.13 -6.36
C CYS A 54 6.02 -8.16 -7.50
N PHE A 55 5.91 -6.86 -7.27
CA PHE A 55 6.41 -5.84 -8.21
C PHE A 55 7.53 -5.02 -7.56
N ILE A 56 8.61 -4.83 -8.32
CA ILE A 56 9.64 -3.84 -8.08
C ILE A 56 9.35 -2.69 -9.05
N ILE A 57 9.16 -1.48 -8.54
CA ILE A 57 9.08 -0.27 -9.37
C ILE A 57 10.32 0.56 -9.05
N SER A 58 11.30 0.55 -9.97
CA SER A 58 12.42 1.50 -9.95
C SER A 58 11.98 2.82 -10.58
N ASP A 59 12.36 3.93 -9.97
CA ASP A 59 12.06 5.28 -10.46
C ASP A 59 12.54 5.50 -11.91
N VAL A 60 11.72 6.18 -12.73
CA VAL A 60 12.07 7.32 -13.61
C VAL A 60 10.80 7.79 -14.38
N LEU A 61 10.78 9.10 -14.60
CA LEU A 61 9.82 9.99 -15.27
C LEU A 61 9.05 9.47 -16.52
N LEU A 62 7.85 10.03 -16.64
CA LEU A 62 7.10 10.45 -17.85
C LEU A 62 6.68 9.40 -18.91
N ALA A 63 5.35 9.34 -19.07
CA ALA A 63 4.57 9.19 -20.30
C ALA A 63 5.07 8.24 -21.41
N ALA A 64 4.36 7.11 -21.58
CA ALA A 64 3.81 6.68 -22.87
C ALA A 64 2.98 5.39 -22.69
N SER A 65 1.80 5.38 -23.29
CA SER A 65 1.03 4.18 -23.65
C SER A 65 1.90 3.12 -24.33
N TYR A 66 1.73 1.82 -23.99
CA TYR A 66 1.35 0.71 -24.88
C TYR A 66 1.16 -0.58 -24.02
N PRO A 67 0.37 -1.56 -24.50
CA PRO A 67 -0.46 -2.46 -23.69
C PRO A 67 0.13 -3.86 -23.50
N ASP A 68 -0.68 -4.70 -22.86
CA ASP A 68 -0.64 -6.16 -22.77
C ASP A 68 0.39 -6.79 -21.84
N TYR A 69 0.00 -6.99 -20.58
CA TYR A 69 0.21 -8.25 -19.85
C TYR A 69 -0.93 -8.52 -18.85
N LEU A 70 -1.77 -9.51 -19.17
CA LEU A 70 -2.76 -10.11 -18.27
C LEU A 70 -2.05 -11.05 -17.27
N PHE A 71 -2.20 -10.79 -15.97
CA PHE A 71 -1.97 -11.79 -14.92
C PHE A 71 -2.99 -11.58 -13.80
N SER A 72 -3.77 -12.62 -13.48
CA SER A 72 -4.67 -12.68 -12.33
C SER A 72 -3.86 -13.08 -11.10
N SER A 73 -3.65 -12.17 -10.15
CA SER A 73 -3.37 -12.55 -8.76
C SER A 73 -4.18 -11.66 -7.83
N SER A 74 -4.74 -12.28 -6.81
CA SER A 74 -5.50 -11.70 -5.69
C SER A 74 -4.61 -11.04 -4.64
N HIS A 75 -3.29 -11.13 -4.81
CA HIS A 75 -2.27 -10.66 -3.87
C HIS A 75 -1.37 -9.58 -4.49
N LEU A 76 -1.13 -8.50 -3.75
CA LEU A 76 -0.16 -7.46 -4.04
C LEU A 76 0.80 -7.31 -2.84
N SER A 77 2.10 -7.38 -3.13
CA SER A 77 3.16 -7.13 -2.16
C SER A 77 4.21 -6.21 -2.80
N ILE A 78 4.32 -4.98 -2.30
CA ILE A 78 5.40 -4.06 -2.65
C ILE A 78 6.51 -4.27 -1.63
N LYS A 79 7.54 -5.01 -2.03
CA LYS A 79 8.75 -5.18 -1.21
C LYS A 79 9.84 -4.23 -1.69
N SER A 80 10.24 -3.35 -0.77
CA SER A 80 11.48 -2.57 -0.78
C SER A 80 11.65 -1.52 -1.88
N THR A 81 10.70 -0.57 -1.99
CA THR A 81 11.01 0.80 -2.44
C THR A 81 10.20 1.82 -1.62
N ARG A 82 10.88 2.84 -1.09
CA ARG A 82 10.25 3.99 -0.45
C ARG A 82 9.54 4.80 -1.53
N LYS A 83 8.25 5.12 -1.34
CA LYS A 83 7.57 6.09 -2.19
C LYS A 83 7.21 7.33 -1.41
N LYS A 84 7.79 8.45 -1.84
CA LYS A 84 7.42 9.79 -1.40
C LYS A 84 6.17 10.20 -2.17
N LEU A 85 5.05 10.43 -1.47
CA LEU A 85 3.79 10.86 -2.10
C LEU A 85 3.80 12.37 -2.34
N THR A 86 4.24 13.14 -1.35
CA THR A 86 4.43 14.59 -1.48
C THR A 86 5.78 15.02 -0.91
N SER A 87 6.27 16.16 -1.39
CA SER A 87 7.34 16.88 -0.72
C SER A 87 6.78 17.90 0.24
N ALA A 88 7.57 18.27 1.25
CA ALA A 88 7.31 19.39 2.16
C ALA A 88 7.39 20.76 1.43
N SER A 89 6.66 20.88 0.33
CA SER A 89 6.33 22.09 -0.41
C SER A 89 4.84 22.34 -0.21
N GLU A 90 4.40 23.58 -0.31
CA GLU A 90 3.00 23.93 -0.03
C GLU A 90 2.05 23.45 -1.14
N HIS A 91 0.82 23.15 -0.75
CA HIS A 91 -0.32 22.86 -1.63
C HIS A 91 -0.08 21.75 -2.66
N GLN A 92 0.63 20.68 -2.27
CA GLN A 92 0.87 19.53 -3.13
C GLN A 92 -0.16 18.42 -2.88
N THR A 93 -0.40 17.61 -3.91
CA THR A 93 -1.09 16.33 -3.82
C THR A 93 -0.22 15.24 -4.46
N GLY A 94 -0.39 14.01 -4.00
CA GLY A 94 0.28 12.85 -4.58
C GLY A 94 -0.56 11.59 -4.46
N HIS A 95 -0.55 10.79 -5.53
CA HIS A 95 -1.36 9.58 -5.65
C HIS A 95 -0.53 8.41 -6.12
N VAL A 96 -0.76 7.24 -5.52
CA VAL A 96 -0.18 5.97 -5.97
C VAL A 96 -1.25 4.90 -5.88
N PHE A 97 -1.62 4.32 -7.03
CA PHE A 97 -2.64 3.28 -7.11
C PHE A 97 -2.07 1.97 -7.66
N TYR A 98 -2.63 0.86 -7.17
CA TYR A 98 -2.43 -0.43 -7.81
C TYR A 98 -3.17 -0.45 -9.15
N LYS A 99 -2.43 -0.68 -10.23
CA LYS A 99 -2.97 -0.57 -11.60
C LYS A 99 -4.07 -1.59 -11.91
N LYS A 100 -4.03 -2.78 -11.31
CA LYS A 100 -5.03 -3.82 -11.58
C LYS A 100 -6.24 -3.60 -10.69
N PRO A 101 -7.45 -3.49 -11.26
CA PRO A 101 -8.65 -3.36 -10.46
C PRO A 101 -8.95 -4.65 -9.69
N ILE A 102 -9.59 -4.46 -8.54
CA ILE A 102 -10.28 -5.50 -7.79
C ILE A 102 -11.67 -5.66 -8.39
N GLY A 103 -11.98 -6.87 -8.86
CA GLY A 103 -13.31 -7.19 -9.37
C GLY A 103 -14.32 -7.33 -8.23
N LEU A 104 -15.48 -6.70 -8.38
CA LEU A 104 -16.65 -6.95 -7.54
C LEU A 104 -17.45 -8.09 -8.18
N SER A 105 -17.52 -9.24 -7.50
CA SER A 105 -18.33 -10.38 -7.96
C SER A 105 -19.66 -10.44 -7.22
N SER A 106 -20.75 -10.69 -7.93
CA SER A 106 -22.05 -10.97 -7.31
C SER A 106 -22.06 -12.30 -6.55
N SER A 107 -21.16 -13.24 -6.88
CA SER A 107 -21.10 -14.57 -6.27
C SER A 107 -20.32 -14.63 -4.96
N LYS A 108 -19.52 -13.61 -4.64
CA LYS A 108 -18.70 -13.56 -3.43
C LYS A 108 -18.64 -12.13 -2.90
N PRO A 109 -19.13 -11.85 -1.68
CA PRO A 109 -18.97 -10.55 -1.03
C PRO A 109 -17.49 -10.14 -1.02
N LEU A 110 -17.21 -8.89 -1.37
CA LEU A 110 -15.85 -8.37 -1.33
C LEU A 110 -15.35 -8.40 0.12
N SER A 111 -14.15 -8.91 0.31
CA SER A 111 -13.39 -8.76 1.54
C SER A 111 -11.98 -8.40 1.14
N PHE A 112 -11.32 -7.60 1.95
CA PHE A 112 -9.92 -7.27 1.71
C PHE A 112 -9.19 -7.02 3.04
N SER A 113 -7.89 -7.23 3.01
CA SER A 113 -6.98 -6.80 4.05
C SER A 113 -5.84 -6.02 3.40
N THR A 114 -5.44 -4.93 4.02
CA THR A 114 -4.26 -4.16 3.64
C THR A 114 -3.39 -3.97 4.88
N HIS A 115 -2.08 -4.06 4.70
CA HIS A 115 -1.07 -3.71 5.69
C HIS A 115 -0.06 -2.79 5.02
N PHE A 116 0.09 -1.58 5.54
CA PHE A 116 1.11 -0.67 5.05
C PHE A 116 1.91 -0.08 6.18
N VAL A 117 3.13 0.33 5.85
CA VAL A 117 4.03 1.09 6.71
C VAL A 117 4.19 2.46 6.09
N CYS A 118 3.96 3.51 6.88
CA CYS A 118 4.12 4.90 6.46
C CYS A 118 4.96 5.70 7.46
N ALA A 119 5.42 6.86 7.05
CA ALA A 119 6.06 7.84 7.92
C ALA A 119 5.71 9.26 7.44
N LEU A 120 5.34 10.14 8.37
CA LEU A 120 5.10 11.56 8.10
C LEU A 120 6.20 12.35 8.81
N VAL A 121 7.07 12.99 8.03
CA VAL A 121 8.26 13.67 8.54
C VAL A 121 8.04 15.18 8.41
N PRO A 122 7.75 15.90 9.51
CA PRO A 122 7.56 17.34 9.45
C PRO A 122 8.85 18.06 9.08
N ARG A 123 8.75 19.19 8.36
CA ARG A 123 9.92 20.03 8.09
C ARG A 123 10.30 20.81 9.36
N PRO A 124 11.58 20.81 9.78
CA PRO A 124 12.02 21.62 10.91
C PRO A 124 11.66 23.10 10.73
N GLY A 125 11.07 23.70 11.77
CA GLY A 125 10.66 25.11 11.77
C GLY A 125 9.33 25.42 11.08
N TYR A 126 8.60 24.40 10.62
CA TYR A 126 7.26 24.53 10.03
C TYR A 126 6.26 23.68 10.83
N GLU A 127 4.98 24.06 10.76
CA GLU A 127 3.89 23.19 11.20
C GLU A 127 3.82 21.95 10.28
N GLY A 128 3.64 20.76 10.86
CA GLY A 128 3.57 19.51 10.10
C GLY A 128 2.17 19.27 9.56
N GLY A 129 2.04 18.88 8.28
CA GLY A 129 0.73 18.63 7.66
C GLY A 129 0.82 18.05 6.24
N HIS A 130 -0.30 17.66 5.62
CA HIS A 130 -1.63 17.51 6.21
C HIS A 130 -1.93 16.05 6.58
N GLY A 131 -1.57 15.08 5.73
CA GLY A 131 -1.83 13.69 6.05
C GLY A 131 -1.64 12.74 4.87
N ILE A 132 -2.01 11.49 5.10
CA ILE A 132 -2.03 10.41 4.11
C ILE A 132 -3.30 9.59 4.27
N ALA A 133 -3.87 9.11 3.17
CA ALA A 133 -5.05 8.27 3.17
C ALA A 133 -4.84 7.01 2.34
N PHE A 134 -5.27 5.86 2.85
CA PHE A 134 -5.53 4.67 2.03
C PHE A 134 -6.90 4.84 1.36
N VAL A 135 -6.97 4.65 0.04
CA VAL A 135 -8.14 5.01 -0.76
C VAL A 135 -8.65 3.79 -1.53
N VAL A 136 -9.97 3.61 -1.53
CA VAL A 136 -10.71 2.70 -2.40
C VAL A 136 -11.68 3.52 -3.27
N SER A 137 -11.62 3.36 -4.60
CA SER A 137 -12.42 4.15 -5.55
C SER A 137 -12.65 3.41 -6.87
N PRO A 138 -13.75 3.65 -7.61
CA PRO A 138 -13.94 3.10 -8.96
C PRO A 138 -13.00 3.72 -10.01
N SER A 139 -12.26 4.77 -9.66
CA SER A 139 -11.30 5.48 -10.52
C SER A 139 -9.95 5.68 -9.83
N MET A 140 -8.88 5.78 -10.63
CA MET A 140 -7.56 6.26 -10.18
C MET A 140 -7.34 7.75 -10.49
N ASP A 141 -8.30 8.40 -11.16
CA ASP A 141 -8.23 9.82 -11.51
C ASP A 141 -8.76 10.69 -10.37
N PHE A 142 -7.84 11.40 -9.72
CA PHE A 142 -8.10 12.37 -8.65
C PHE A 142 -7.73 13.80 -9.07
N SER A 143 -7.74 14.11 -10.37
CA SER A 143 -7.47 15.48 -10.88
C SER A 143 -8.43 16.55 -10.33
N HIS A 144 -9.61 16.14 -9.88
CA HIS A 144 -10.61 17.00 -9.26
C HIS A 144 -10.38 17.26 -7.76
N ALA A 145 -9.47 16.51 -7.13
CA ALA A 145 -9.24 16.56 -5.70
C ALA A 145 -8.28 17.69 -5.33
N GLN A 146 -8.46 18.23 -4.12
CA GLN A 146 -7.74 19.41 -3.65
C GLN A 146 -6.67 19.05 -2.62
N PRO A 147 -5.60 19.87 -2.49
CA PRO A 147 -4.60 19.73 -1.43
C PRO A 147 -5.15 20.15 -0.06
N ASN A 148 -4.27 20.29 0.93
CA ASN A 148 -4.60 20.71 2.30
C ASN A 148 -5.52 19.67 2.99
N ARG A 149 -6.50 20.15 3.75
CA ARG A 149 -7.55 19.42 4.48
C ARG A 149 -8.31 18.36 3.68
N TYR A 150 -8.27 18.39 2.35
CA TYR A 150 -8.96 17.39 1.51
C TYR A 150 -8.11 16.15 1.18
N LEU A 151 -6.87 16.09 1.68
CA LEU A 151 -5.94 14.97 1.56
C LEU A 151 -5.65 14.49 0.13
N GLY A 152 -5.94 15.32 -0.88
CA GLY A 152 -5.88 14.92 -2.29
C GLY A 152 -6.96 13.90 -2.67
N VAL A 153 -7.96 13.67 -1.82
CA VAL A 153 -9.05 12.71 -2.07
C VAL A 153 -10.34 13.43 -2.44
N PHE A 154 -10.64 14.51 -1.74
CA PHE A 154 -11.92 15.21 -1.80
C PHE A 154 -11.76 16.64 -2.34
N ASN A 155 -12.86 17.39 -2.40
CA ASN A 155 -12.84 18.81 -2.71
C ASN A 155 -13.98 19.54 -1.98
N THR A 156 -14.06 20.87 -2.12
CA THR A 156 -15.12 21.67 -1.49
C THR A 156 -16.55 21.20 -1.79
N SER A 157 -16.80 20.62 -2.98
CA SER A 157 -18.15 20.20 -3.38
C SER A 157 -18.62 18.91 -2.71
N THR A 158 -17.70 18.03 -2.28
CA THR A 158 -18.06 16.76 -1.63
C THR A 158 -18.59 16.93 -0.22
N ILE A 159 -18.32 18.07 0.43
CA ILE A 159 -18.94 18.43 1.72
C ILE A 159 -20.44 18.69 1.55
N VAL A 160 -20.80 19.36 0.45
CA VAL A 160 -22.18 19.81 0.19
C VAL A 160 -23.03 18.71 -0.43
N SER A 161 -22.43 17.85 -1.26
CA SER A 161 -23.07 16.71 -1.91
C SER A 161 -22.13 15.50 -1.98
N PRO A 162 -22.21 14.56 -1.02
CA PRO A 162 -21.37 13.37 -1.00
C PRO A 162 -21.70 12.42 -2.17
N SER A 163 -20.98 12.54 -3.29
CA SER A 163 -21.09 11.63 -4.44
C SER A 163 -19.75 11.26 -5.06
N SER A 164 -18.65 11.37 -4.29
CA SER A 164 -17.31 11.07 -4.80
C SER A 164 -17.09 9.57 -5.04
N HIS A 165 -17.92 8.69 -4.47
CA HIS A 165 -17.77 7.24 -4.54
C HIS A 165 -16.36 6.84 -4.10
N VAL A 166 -16.02 7.22 -2.87
CA VAL A 166 -14.71 6.96 -2.24
C VAL A 166 -14.92 6.45 -0.83
N LEU A 167 -14.17 5.40 -0.49
CA LEU A 167 -13.87 5.03 0.89
C LEU A 167 -12.41 5.38 1.15
N ALA A 168 -12.13 6.12 2.21
CA ALA A 168 -10.76 6.38 2.63
C ALA A 168 -10.55 6.07 4.12
N VAL A 169 -9.33 5.67 4.45
CA VAL A 169 -8.84 5.64 5.83
C VAL A 169 -7.71 6.64 5.93
N GLU A 170 -7.97 7.75 6.60
CA GLU A 170 -7.05 8.88 6.72
C GLU A 170 -6.22 8.82 7.99
N LEU A 171 -5.00 9.35 7.89
CA LEU A 171 -4.12 9.69 8.99
C LEU A 171 -3.89 11.20 8.88
N ASP A 172 -4.70 11.97 9.59
CA ASP A 172 -4.69 13.43 9.54
C ASP A 172 -3.89 14.02 10.73
N THR A 173 -3.12 15.04 10.41
CA THR A 173 -2.19 15.71 11.31
C THR A 173 -2.53 17.18 11.54
N ILE A 174 -3.69 17.62 11.07
CA ILE A 174 -4.21 18.98 11.22
C ILE A 174 -5.61 18.89 11.81
N TRP A 175 -5.94 19.86 12.65
CA TRP A 175 -7.28 19.99 13.21
C TRP A 175 -8.11 20.94 12.35
N ASN A 176 -9.16 20.43 11.72
CA ASN A 176 -10.11 21.19 10.91
C ASN A 176 -11.52 21.08 11.53
N PRO A 177 -11.94 22.07 12.35
CA PRO A 177 -13.24 22.04 13.03
C PRO A 177 -14.44 21.90 12.08
N GLU A 178 -14.32 22.39 10.85
CA GLU A 178 -15.36 22.24 9.83
C GLU A 178 -15.58 20.79 9.38
N PHE A 179 -14.60 19.90 9.60
CA PHE A 179 -14.68 18.47 9.31
C PHE A 179 -14.99 17.62 10.53
N SER A 180 -15.30 18.29 11.66
CA SER A 180 -15.56 17.66 12.95
C SER A 180 -14.37 16.88 13.51
N ASP A 181 -13.16 17.27 13.12
CA ASP A 181 -11.93 16.72 13.66
C ASP A 181 -11.89 16.91 15.18
N ILE A 182 -11.44 15.87 15.87
CA ILE A 182 -11.38 15.84 17.34
C ILE A 182 -10.06 16.41 17.88
N ASP A 183 -8.99 16.34 17.10
CA ASP A 183 -7.66 16.87 17.38
C ASP A 183 -6.83 16.97 16.08
N ASN A 184 -5.56 17.36 16.18
CA ASN A 184 -4.62 17.45 15.07
C ASN A 184 -3.74 16.20 14.88
N ASN A 185 -4.19 15.03 15.35
CA ASN A 185 -3.43 13.79 15.30
C ASN A 185 -4.40 12.61 15.41
N HIS A 186 -5.17 12.37 14.36
CA HIS A 186 -6.25 11.39 14.36
C HIS A 186 -6.22 10.46 13.15
N VAL A 187 -6.99 9.38 13.28
CA VAL A 187 -7.31 8.45 12.22
C VAL A 187 -8.80 8.54 11.95
N GLY A 188 -9.15 8.61 10.67
CA GLY A 188 -10.53 8.76 10.19
C GLY A 188 -10.93 7.65 9.21
N ILE A 189 -12.23 7.39 9.12
CA ILE A 189 -12.86 6.57 8.08
C ILE A 189 -13.81 7.49 7.33
N ASP A 190 -13.50 7.76 6.08
CA ASP A 190 -14.24 8.69 5.24
C ASP A 190 -15.07 7.95 4.21
N VAL A 191 -16.34 8.34 4.09
CA VAL A 191 -17.26 7.77 3.10
C VAL A 191 -17.88 8.91 2.31
N ASN A 192 -17.46 9.04 1.06
CA ASN A 192 -17.93 10.05 0.11
C ASN A 192 -17.75 11.52 0.53
N SER A 193 -17.09 11.81 1.65
CA SER A 193 -16.90 13.14 2.25
C SER A 193 -15.67 13.16 3.15
N SER A 194 -15.04 14.33 3.33
CA SER A 194 -13.97 14.58 4.32
C SER A 194 -14.45 14.59 5.77
N VAL A 195 -15.75 14.48 6.01
CA VAL A 195 -16.28 14.31 7.37
C VAL A 195 -16.31 12.82 7.68
N SER A 196 -15.38 12.39 8.54
CA SER A 196 -15.23 11.00 8.94
C SER A 196 -16.49 10.42 9.60
N VAL A 197 -16.90 9.23 9.18
CA VAL A 197 -17.99 8.45 9.81
C VAL A 197 -17.52 7.69 11.06
N GLY A 198 -16.21 7.53 11.23
CA GLY A 198 -15.58 7.03 12.44
C GLY A 198 -14.23 7.70 12.61
N ILE A 199 -13.95 8.24 13.80
CA ILE A 199 -12.76 9.04 14.08
C ILE A 199 -12.21 8.71 15.47
N ALA A 200 -10.89 8.64 15.60
CA ALA A 200 -10.21 8.46 16.89
C ALA A 200 -8.81 9.07 16.87
N SER A 201 -8.37 9.61 18.01
CA SER A 201 -6.99 10.08 18.18
C SER A 201 -6.01 8.94 17.91
N ALA A 202 -4.93 9.23 17.19
CA ALA A 202 -3.97 8.22 16.78
C ALA A 202 -3.37 7.52 18.00
N SER A 203 -3.70 6.24 18.14
CA SER A 203 -3.31 5.41 19.27
C SER A 203 -3.43 3.93 18.91
N TYR A 204 -2.86 3.06 19.74
CA TYR A 204 -2.99 1.62 19.59
C TYR A 204 -3.27 0.94 20.92
N TYR A 205 -4.03 -0.15 20.89
CA TYR A 205 -4.22 -0.99 22.07
C TYR A 205 -2.96 -1.82 22.31
N SER A 206 -2.27 -1.56 23.42
CA SER A 206 -1.10 -2.31 23.86
C SER A 206 -1.56 -3.57 24.57
N ASP A 207 -1.47 -4.74 23.91
CA ASP A 207 -1.89 -6.02 24.50
C ASP A 207 -1.13 -6.36 25.79
N MET A 208 0.15 -5.94 25.88
CA MET A 208 0.98 -6.13 27.05
C MET A 208 0.52 -5.27 28.24
N LYS A 209 0.25 -3.98 28.00
CA LYS A 209 -0.19 -3.05 29.05
C LYS A 209 -1.70 -3.05 29.28
N ARG A 210 -2.46 -3.69 28.39
CA ARG A 210 -3.92 -3.75 28.36
C ARG A 210 -4.62 -2.39 28.30
N GLN A 211 -3.98 -1.40 27.66
CA GLN A 211 -4.49 -0.03 27.54
C GLN A 211 -4.13 0.59 26.19
N ASN A 212 -4.79 1.68 25.82
CA ASN A 212 -4.41 2.45 24.64
C ASN A 212 -3.14 3.28 24.92
N GLU A 213 -2.24 3.31 23.95
CA GLU A 213 -1.04 4.14 23.93
C GLU A 213 -1.08 5.09 22.73
N SER A 214 -0.80 6.37 22.96
CA SER A 214 -0.81 7.40 21.93
C SER A 214 0.30 7.21 20.91
N ILE A 215 0.01 7.51 19.65
CA ILE A 215 0.97 7.58 18.55
C ILE A 215 1.00 9.03 18.06
N ASN A 216 2.19 9.60 17.93
CA ASN A 216 2.37 10.87 17.23
C ASN A 216 2.66 10.58 15.75
N LEU A 217 1.69 10.88 14.88
CA LEU A 217 1.78 10.70 13.44
C LEU A 217 2.95 11.48 12.82
N LEU A 218 3.22 12.68 13.35
CA LEU A 218 4.31 13.57 12.92
C LEU A 218 5.65 13.27 13.60
N SER A 219 5.81 12.12 14.24
CA SER A 219 7.08 11.75 14.89
C SER A 219 8.23 11.50 13.89
N GLY A 220 7.92 11.36 12.60
CA GLY A 220 8.87 10.91 11.56
C GLY A 220 9.26 9.44 11.66
N LYS A 221 8.83 8.74 12.72
CA LYS A 221 9.08 7.31 12.90
C LYS A 221 8.06 6.48 12.10
N PRO A 222 8.43 5.28 11.62
CA PRO A 222 7.50 4.47 10.85
C PRO A 222 6.37 3.91 11.71
N ILE A 223 5.17 3.97 11.15
CA ILE A 223 3.93 3.49 11.74
C ILE A 223 3.35 2.43 10.80
N GLN A 224 2.80 1.38 11.38
CA GLN A 224 2.09 0.33 10.66
C GLN A 224 0.59 0.56 10.79
N VAL A 225 -0.12 0.32 9.70
CA VAL A 225 -1.58 0.42 9.65
C VAL A 225 -2.12 -0.83 8.98
N TRP A 226 -3.18 -1.38 9.56
CA TRP A 226 -3.96 -2.47 9.01
C TRP A 226 -5.39 -2.00 8.78
N VAL A 227 -5.93 -2.26 7.59
CA VAL A 227 -7.34 -2.09 7.28
C VAL A 227 -7.89 -3.42 6.82
N ASP A 228 -8.83 -3.98 7.59
CA ASP A 228 -9.51 -5.23 7.25
C ASP A 228 -10.98 -4.97 7.02
N TYR A 229 -11.46 -5.36 5.86
CA TYR A 229 -12.86 -5.33 5.50
C TYR A 229 -13.38 -6.75 5.35
N GLU A 230 -14.36 -7.10 6.18
CA GLU A 230 -14.99 -8.41 6.15
C GLU A 230 -16.51 -8.29 6.33
N GLY A 231 -17.27 -8.85 5.38
CA GLY A 231 -18.72 -8.72 5.37
C GLY A 231 -19.12 -7.26 5.15
N THR A 232 -19.51 -6.58 6.22
CA THR A 232 -19.77 -5.13 6.25
C THR A 232 -18.95 -4.39 7.31
N MET A 233 -17.99 -5.06 7.95
CA MET A 233 -17.19 -4.47 9.00
C MET A 233 -15.84 -4.02 8.46
N LEU A 234 -15.53 -2.73 8.62
CA LEU A 234 -14.22 -2.15 8.37
C LEU A 234 -13.52 -1.93 9.71
N ASN A 235 -12.40 -2.63 9.92
CA ASN A 235 -11.56 -2.47 11.10
C ASN A 235 -10.25 -1.79 10.72
N VAL A 236 -9.90 -0.74 11.45
CA VAL A 236 -8.62 -0.04 11.31
C VAL A 236 -7.82 -0.25 12.58
N SER A 237 -6.61 -0.76 12.44
CA SER A 237 -5.64 -0.89 13.54
C SER A 237 -4.36 -0.17 13.14
N MET A 238 -3.64 0.37 14.11
CA MET A 238 -2.31 0.95 13.87
C MET A 238 -1.38 0.61 15.02
N ALA A 239 -0.07 0.68 14.80
CA ALA A 239 0.95 0.52 15.85
C ALA A 239 2.31 1.04 15.36
N PRO A 240 3.27 1.31 16.26
CA PRO A 240 4.67 1.52 15.88
C PRO A 240 5.27 0.31 15.12
N LEU A 241 6.35 0.51 14.36
CA LEU A 241 6.96 -0.53 13.51
C LEU A 241 7.34 -1.82 14.24
N GLU A 242 7.82 -1.73 15.48
CA GLU A 242 8.28 -2.90 16.25
C GLU A 242 7.14 -3.62 16.99
N VAL A 243 5.93 -3.07 16.93
CA VAL A 243 4.76 -3.59 17.63
C VAL A 243 3.92 -4.43 16.66
N LYS A 244 3.54 -5.64 17.08
CA LYS A 244 2.64 -6.50 16.30
C LYS A 244 1.26 -5.86 16.18
N LYS A 245 0.49 -6.25 15.16
CA LYS A 245 -0.91 -5.84 15.01
C LYS A 245 -1.68 -6.02 16.35
N PRO A 246 -2.26 -4.95 16.91
CA PRO A 246 -3.04 -5.02 18.14
C PRO A 246 -4.20 -6.02 18.07
N SER A 247 -4.54 -6.66 19.19
CA SER A 247 -5.72 -7.55 19.24
C SER A 247 -7.06 -6.82 19.14
N ARG A 248 -7.08 -5.50 19.40
CA ARG A 248 -8.27 -4.64 19.33
C ARG A 248 -8.04 -3.54 18.29
N PRO A 249 -8.96 -3.35 17.33
CA PRO A 249 -8.84 -2.26 16.38
C PRO A 249 -9.02 -0.90 17.05
N LEU A 250 -8.41 0.12 16.48
CA LEU A 250 -8.61 1.52 16.87
C LEU A 250 -10.01 1.98 16.48
N LEU A 251 -10.43 1.66 15.25
CA LEU A 251 -11.77 1.96 14.73
C LEU A 251 -12.42 0.70 14.16
N SER A 252 -13.73 0.60 14.34
CA SER A 252 -14.58 -0.45 13.79
C SER A 252 -15.87 0.18 13.31
N GLN A 253 -16.14 0.10 12.01
CA GLN A 253 -17.28 0.78 11.40
C GLN A 253 -18.04 -0.16 10.45
N HIS A 254 -19.37 -0.11 10.52
CA HIS A 254 -20.22 -0.78 9.55
C HIS A 254 -20.29 0.02 8.26
N ILE A 255 -19.74 -0.54 7.18
CA ILE A 255 -19.68 0.05 5.84
C ILE A 255 -20.23 -0.95 4.82
N ASN A 256 -21.29 -0.57 4.11
CA ASN A 256 -21.80 -1.34 2.98
C ASN A 256 -21.15 -0.85 1.68
N LEU A 257 -20.15 -1.58 1.17
CA LEU A 257 -19.46 -1.18 -0.06
C LEU A 257 -20.37 -1.11 -1.30
N THR A 258 -21.50 -1.83 -1.30
CA THR A 258 -22.48 -1.76 -2.40
C THR A 258 -23.20 -0.41 -2.43
N GLU A 259 -23.40 0.21 -1.26
CA GLU A 259 -23.99 1.55 -1.14
C GLU A 259 -22.95 2.64 -1.43
N VAL A 260 -21.68 2.42 -1.04
CA VAL A 260 -20.59 3.37 -1.34
C VAL A 260 -20.29 3.40 -2.85
N PHE A 261 -20.26 2.23 -3.49
CA PHE A 261 -19.90 2.05 -4.89
C PHE A 261 -21.03 1.42 -5.72
N PRO A 262 -22.19 2.08 -5.84
CA PRO A 262 -23.31 1.56 -6.59
C PRO A 262 -22.91 1.36 -8.06
N ASN A 263 -23.33 0.24 -8.65
CA ASN A 263 -23.09 -0.11 -10.06
C ASN A 263 -21.61 -0.20 -10.47
N SER A 264 -20.68 -0.27 -9.51
CA SER A 264 -19.27 -0.47 -9.80
C SER A 264 -18.96 -1.95 -9.97
N SER A 265 -18.27 -2.33 -11.05
CA SER A 265 -17.77 -3.69 -11.28
C SER A 265 -16.29 -3.85 -10.95
N ARG A 266 -15.59 -2.73 -10.77
CA ARG A 266 -14.16 -2.64 -10.49
C ARG A 266 -13.88 -1.57 -9.46
N LEU A 267 -12.94 -1.84 -8.56
CA LEU A 267 -12.40 -0.88 -7.59
C LEU A 267 -10.88 -0.84 -7.69
N PHE A 268 -10.30 0.31 -7.42
CA PHE A 268 -8.87 0.53 -7.29
C PHE A 268 -8.54 0.84 -5.85
N VAL A 269 -7.36 0.39 -5.43
CA VAL A 269 -6.81 0.67 -4.12
C VAL A 269 -5.48 1.38 -4.26
N GLY A 270 -5.21 2.30 -3.36
CA GLY A 270 -4.00 3.10 -3.41
C GLY A 270 -3.88 4.03 -2.22
N PHE A 271 -3.02 5.01 -2.38
CA PHE A 271 -2.80 6.06 -1.40
C PHE A 271 -2.92 7.43 -2.03
N SER A 272 -3.44 8.36 -1.25
CA SER A 272 -3.40 9.78 -1.51
C SER A 272 -2.69 10.48 -0.36
N ALA A 273 -2.01 11.58 -0.63
CA ALA A 273 -1.46 12.43 0.41
C ALA A 273 -1.45 13.87 -0.06
N SER A 274 -1.48 14.82 0.89
CA SER A 274 -1.44 16.23 0.58
C SER A 274 -0.63 17.03 1.58
N SER A 275 -0.15 18.19 1.12
CA SER A 275 0.40 19.25 1.96
C SER A 275 -0.40 20.54 1.75
N GLY A 276 -0.12 21.53 2.59
CA GLY A 276 -0.72 22.84 2.56
C GLY A 276 0.23 23.86 3.14
N ALA A 277 -0.27 24.83 3.91
CA ALA A 277 0.61 25.73 4.66
C ALA A 277 1.42 24.96 5.73
N ALA A 278 0.79 23.94 6.31
CA ALA A 278 1.48 22.93 7.09
C ALA A 278 2.07 21.85 6.16
N VAL A 279 3.34 21.49 6.38
CA VAL A 279 4.12 20.67 5.46
C VAL A 279 4.85 19.53 6.16
N SER A 280 4.72 18.34 5.60
CA SER A 280 5.46 17.15 5.96
C SER A 280 5.78 16.37 4.69
N ASP A 281 6.90 15.66 4.70
CA ASP A 281 7.10 14.63 3.71
C ASP A 281 6.30 13.38 4.09
N GLN A 282 5.49 12.87 3.15
CA GLN A 282 4.65 11.69 3.38
C GLN A 282 5.18 10.48 2.61
N TYR A 283 5.49 9.41 3.34
CA TYR A 283 6.10 8.20 2.78
C TYR A 283 5.20 6.98 2.96
N ILE A 284 5.10 6.18 1.90
CA ILE A 284 4.78 4.75 2.01
C ILE A 284 6.10 3.98 1.92
N VAL A 285 6.40 3.23 2.98
CA VAL A 285 7.66 2.50 3.18
C VAL A 285 7.50 1.04 2.75
N GLY A 286 6.31 0.47 2.92
CA GLY A 286 5.95 -0.87 2.46
C GLY A 286 4.44 -1.03 2.41
N TRP A 287 3.95 -1.88 1.51
CA TRP A 287 2.51 -2.11 1.34
C TRP A 287 2.24 -3.53 0.88
N SER A 288 1.32 -4.20 1.57
CA SER A 288 0.70 -5.46 1.16
C SER A 288 -0.81 -5.31 1.14
N PHE A 289 -1.45 -5.91 0.14
CA PHE A 289 -2.89 -5.91 -0.05
C PHE A 289 -3.34 -7.28 -0.55
N SER A 290 -4.46 -7.76 -0.02
CA SER A 290 -5.09 -8.99 -0.49
C SER A 290 -6.61 -8.91 -0.43
N THR A 291 -7.28 -9.52 -1.41
CA THR A 291 -8.74 -9.73 -1.40
C THR A 291 -9.14 -11.12 -0.90
N GLU A 292 -8.15 -11.95 -0.57
CA GLU A 292 -8.35 -13.30 -0.06
C GLU A 292 -8.12 -13.34 1.44
N ARG A 293 -9.15 -13.82 2.16
CA ARG A 293 -9.12 -13.95 3.62
C ARG A 293 -7.90 -14.75 4.07
N GLY A 294 -7.15 -14.19 5.03
CA GLY A 294 -6.02 -14.87 5.68
C GLY A 294 -4.78 -15.05 4.81
N SER A 295 -4.79 -14.56 3.57
CA SER A 295 -3.67 -14.68 2.62
C SER A 295 -2.74 -13.47 2.62
N LEU A 296 -3.01 -12.45 3.47
CA LEU A 296 -2.19 -11.25 3.53
C LEU A 296 -0.74 -11.62 3.90
N GLU A 297 0.16 -11.44 2.93
CA GLU A 297 1.58 -11.64 3.15
C GLU A 297 2.10 -10.59 4.13
N ARG A 298 2.79 -11.06 5.16
CA ARG A 298 3.40 -10.16 6.14
C ARG A 298 4.53 -9.40 5.49
N LEU A 299 4.53 -8.07 5.68
CA LEU A 299 5.69 -7.25 5.32
C LEU A 299 6.90 -7.71 6.13
N ASP A 300 7.98 -8.02 5.41
CA ASP A 300 9.26 -8.35 6.02
C ASP A 300 9.95 -7.05 6.45
N ILE A 301 9.77 -6.70 7.73
CA ILE A 301 10.28 -5.46 8.31
C ILE A 301 11.80 -5.32 8.11
N SER A 302 12.54 -6.45 8.09
CA SER A 302 13.99 -6.44 7.89
C SER A 302 14.42 -5.95 6.49
N LYS A 303 13.51 -5.98 5.52
CA LYS A 303 13.71 -5.53 4.14
C LYS A 303 13.22 -4.11 3.87
N LEU A 304 12.65 -3.43 4.87
CA LEU A 304 12.30 -2.02 4.75
C LEU A 304 13.59 -1.17 4.72
N PRO A 305 13.58 0.01 4.07
CA PRO A 305 14.74 0.89 4.02
C PRO A 305 15.29 1.18 5.43
N GLN A 306 16.57 0.85 5.64
CA GLN A 306 17.19 0.83 6.97
C GLN A 306 17.22 2.20 7.64
N GLU A 307 17.25 3.29 6.87
CA GLU A 307 17.16 4.67 7.35
C GLU A 307 15.91 4.96 8.22
N PHE A 308 14.82 4.23 8.01
CA PHE A 308 13.59 4.32 8.79
C PHE A 308 13.59 3.37 10.01
N ILE A 309 14.43 2.34 9.99
CA ILE A 309 14.60 1.37 11.08
C ILE A 309 15.64 1.86 12.09
N SER A 310 16.65 2.61 11.61
CA SER A 310 17.79 3.09 12.40
C SER A 310 17.58 4.43 13.08
N ALA A 311 16.41 5.06 12.93
CA ALA A 311 16.03 6.27 13.68
C ALA A 311 15.70 5.92 15.14
N ARG A 312 16.73 5.46 15.87
CA ARG A 312 16.71 5.25 17.33
C ARG A 312 16.90 6.57 18.04
#